data_AF-A0A0G2JDR7-F1
#
_entry.id   AF-A0A0G2JDR7-F1
#
_cell.length_a   1.000
_cell.length_b   1.000
_cell.length_c   1.000
_cell.angle_alpha   90.00
_cell.angle_beta   90.00
_cell.angle_gamma   90.00
#
_symmetry.space_group_name_H-M   'P 1'
#
loop_
_entity.id
_entity.type
_entity.pdbx_description
1 polymer ?
#
loop_
_entity_poly.entity_id
_entity_poly.type
_entity_poly.pdbx_seq_one_letter_code
_entity_poly.pdbx_strand_id
1 'polypeptide(L)'
;MAMAPSSSLPQVYPSHVVVAVWEWQDGLGIWHPYSATVCSFIEQHFVRQRGQHFGLGSLAHSIPLGQADPSLAPYIIDLPSWTQFRQNTGTMRSVRRHLFSQNSAPGQGIVWEWLGDDGSWVAYEARICDYLEQQVARGIQVVDLAPLGYN
;
A
#
# COMPACT_ATOMS: atom_id res chain seq x y z
N MET A 1 -18.88 -7.39 -1.31
CA MET A 1 -18.41 -7.50 0.09
C MET A 1 -16.90 -7.41 0.05
N ALA A 2 -16.32 -6.32 0.56
CA ALA A 2 -14.87 -6.23 0.72
C ALA A 2 -14.48 -7.12 1.90
N MET A 3 -13.67 -8.14 1.65
CA MET A 3 -13.17 -9.02 2.70
C MET A 3 -12.07 -8.26 3.42
N ALA A 4 -12.13 -8.20 4.75
CA ALA A 4 -10.94 -7.91 5.55
C ALA A 4 -9.80 -8.83 5.09
N PRO A 5 -8.52 -8.41 5.14
CA PRO A 5 -7.43 -9.30 4.78
C PRO A 5 -7.60 -10.60 5.57
N SER A 6 -7.79 -11.70 4.85
CA SER A 6 -7.81 -13.05 5.41
C SER A 6 -6.56 -13.20 6.25
N SER A 7 -6.72 -13.64 7.48
CA SER A 7 -5.65 -13.93 8.43
C SER A 7 -4.67 -14.90 7.79
N SER A 8 -3.68 -14.35 7.09
CA SER A 8 -2.46 -15.07 6.75
C SER A 8 -1.82 -15.47 8.07
N LEU A 9 -1.33 -16.72 8.09
CA LEU A 9 -0.65 -17.40 9.19
C LEU A 9 0.12 -16.42 10.10
N PRO A 10 0.18 -16.66 11.43
CA PRO A 10 0.91 -15.79 12.33
C PRO A 10 2.39 -15.85 11.99
N GLN A 11 2.83 -14.98 11.10
CA GLN A 11 4.24 -14.76 10.82
C GLN A 11 4.74 -14.01 12.03
N VAL A 12 5.25 -14.78 13.00
CA VAL A 12 5.91 -14.27 14.19
C VAL A 12 7.16 -13.55 13.68
N TYR A 13 7.02 -12.27 13.38
CA TYR A 13 8.16 -11.40 13.24
C TYR A 13 8.59 -11.09 14.69
N PRO A 14 9.85 -11.41 15.07
CA PRO A 14 10.47 -10.78 16.24
C PRO A 14 10.34 -9.26 16.12
N SER A 15 10.62 -8.49 17.16
CA SER A 15 10.59 -7.02 17.18
C SER A 15 11.54 -6.38 16.14
N HIS A 16 11.22 -6.51 14.86
CA HIS A 16 11.96 -5.99 13.72
C HIS A 16 11.34 -4.65 13.36
N VAL A 17 12.19 -3.69 13.07
CA VAL A 17 11.78 -2.45 12.42
C VAL A 17 11.10 -2.85 11.11
N VAL A 18 9.81 -2.57 11.01
CA VAL A 18 8.98 -2.86 9.83
C VAL A 18 8.53 -1.56 9.21
N VAL A 19 8.43 -1.55 7.87
CA VAL A 19 7.88 -0.45 7.10
C VAL A 19 6.49 -0.82 6.62
N ALA A 20 5.54 0.11 6.79
CA ALA A 20 4.17 -0.06 6.32
C ALA A 20 4.03 0.55 4.92
N VAL A 21 3.61 -0.27 3.96
CA VAL A 21 3.19 0.18 2.63
C VAL A 21 1.67 0.10 2.56
N TRP A 22 1.05 1.21 2.19
CA TRP A 22 -0.37 1.27 1.94
C TRP A 22 -0.60 1.15 0.44
N GLU A 23 -1.55 0.31 0.06
CA GLU A 23 -1.86 0.03 -1.35
C GLU A 23 -3.36 0.15 -1.59
N TRP A 24 -3.75 0.51 -2.81
CA TRP A 24 -5.14 0.52 -3.28
C TRP A 24 -5.32 -0.46 -4.43
N GLN A 25 -6.49 -1.08 -4.54
CA GLN A 25 -6.77 -2.05 -5.58
C GLN A 25 -7.49 -1.40 -6.76
N ASP A 26 -6.95 -1.58 -7.96
CA ASP A 26 -7.58 -1.08 -9.18
C ASP A 26 -8.80 -1.93 -9.61
N GLY A 27 -9.37 -1.61 -10.78
CA GLY A 27 -10.54 -2.33 -11.31
C GLY A 27 -10.21 -3.73 -11.84
N LEU A 28 -8.93 -4.02 -12.09
CA LEU A 28 -8.43 -5.30 -12.57
C LEU A 28 -7.99 -6.21 -11.41
N GLY A 29 -8.02 -5.70 -10.18
CA GLY A 29 -7.62 -6.44 -8.99
C GLY A 29 -6.14 -6.30 -8.65
N ILE A 30 -5.39 -5.46 -9.37
CA ILE A 30 -3.97 -5.19 -9.10
C ILE A 30 -3.85 -4.18 -7.98
N TRP A 31 -2.90 -4.42 -7.08
CA TRP A 31 -2.61 -3.51 -5.99
C TRP A 31 -1.54 -2.49 -6.41
N HIS A 32 -1.79 -1.23 -6.09
CA HIS A 32 -0.89 -0.14 -6.41
C HIS A 32 -0.41 0.50 -5.11
N PRO A 33 0.91 0.54 -4.86
CA PRO A 33 1.44 1.25 -3.70
C PRO A 33 1.18 2.74 -3.84
N TYR A 34 0.70 3.36 -2.76
CA TYR A 34 0.80 4.80 -2.66
C TYR A 34 2.28 5.21 -2.56
N SER A 35 2.58 6.46 -2.93
CA SER A 35 3.93 7.01 -2.74
C SER A 35 4.36 6.94 -1.28
N ALA A 36 5.68 6.95 -1.02
CA ALA A 36 6.22 6.88 0.33
C ALA A 36 5.67 7.98 1.26
N THR A 37 5.52 9.20 0.74
CA THR A 37 4.93 10.34 1.46
C THR A 37 3.48 10.06 1.86
N VAL A 38 2.68 9.55 0.92
CA VAL A 38 1.27 9.23 1.18
C VAL A 38 1.15 8.03 2.13
N CYS A 39 1.98 7.00 1.99
CA CYS A 39 2.05 5.88 2.93
C CYS A 39 2.35 6.36 4.36
N SER A 40 3.36 7.22 4.53
CA SER A 40 3.72 7.79 5.83
C SER A 40 2.57 8.60 6.43
N PHE A 41 1.90 9.41 5.61
CA PHE A 41 0.75 10.18 6.04
C PHE A 41 -0.41 9.30 6.52
N ILE A 42 -0.78 8.28 5.72
CA ILE A 42 -1.85 7.34 6.07
C ILE A 42 -1.49 6.59 7.37
N GLU A 43 -0.25 6.09 7.48
CA GLU A 43 0.22 5.35 8.64
C GLU A 43 0.18 6.19 9.92
N GLN A 44 0.61 7.46 9.85
CA GLN A 44 0.53 8.37 10.99
C GLN A 44 -0.91 8.60 11.47
N HIS A 45 -1.85 8.78 10.54
CA HIS A 45 -3.27 8.88 10.89
C HIS A 45 -3.79 7.57 11.51
N PHE A 46 -3.46 6.43 10.92
CA PHE A 46 -3.87 5.11 11.41
C PHE A 46 -3.35 4.82 12.83
N VAL A 47 -2.07 5.06 13.10
CA VAL A 47 -1.47 4.84 14.42
C VAL A 47 -2.02 5.79 15.47
N ARG A 48 -2.19 7.08 15.15
CA ARG A 48 -2.79 8.06 16.08
C ARG A 48 -4.20 7.65 16.47
N GLN A 49 -5.00 7.15 15.52
CA GLN A 49 -6.37 6.69 15.81
C GLN A 49 -6.37 5.41 16.67
N ARG A 50 -5.49 4.45 16.38
CA ARG A 50 -5.36 3.25 17.22
C ARG A 50 -4.88 3.56 18.64
N GLY A 51 -4.02 4.56 18.82
CA GLY A 51 -3.57 5.01 20.14
C GLY A 51 -4.65 5.71 20.97
N GLN A 52 -5.72 6.21 20.33
CA GLN A 52 -6.81 6.95 20.99
C GLN A 52 -8.00 6.09 21.43
N HIS A 53 -7.90 4.75 21.36
CA HIS A 53 -8.93 3.83 21.91
C HIS A 53 -9.06 3.84 23.46
N PHE A 54 -8.62 4.91 24.13
CA PHE A 54 -8.79 5.15 25.57
C PHE A 54 -9.45 6.51 25.90
N GLY A 55 -10.23 7.07 24.97
CA GLY A 55 -10.97 8.31 25.21
C GLY A 55 -12.15 8.47 24.27
N LEU A 56 -13.30 8.77 24.86
CA LEU A 56 -14.59 9.01 24.19
C LEU A 56 -14.44 10.04 23.04
N GLY A 57 -14.66 9.61 21.80
CA GLY A 57 -14.88 10.49 20.65
C GLY A 57 -13.64 10.84 19.81
N SER A 58 -13.37 10.05 18.77
CA SER A 58 -12.55 10.52 17.63
C SER A 58 -13.32 10.21 16.34
N LEU A 59 -14.03 11.23 15.84
CA LEU A 59 -14.95 11.16 14.70
C LEU A 59 -14.26 11.17 13.33
N ALA A 60 -12.94 11.12 13.25
CA ALA A 60 -12.21 11.17 11.99
C ALA A 60 -11.68 9.78 11.60
N HIS A 61 -12.57 8.84 11.30
CA HIS A 61 -12.24 7.52 10.73
C HIS A 61 -11.79 7.58 9.27
N SER A 62 -11.75 8.79 8.71
CA SER A 62 -11.45 9.06 7.31
C SER A 62 -10.16 9.84 7.14
N ILE A 63 -9.39 9.52 6.10
CA ILE A 63 -8.09 10.14 5.77
C ILE A 63 -8.20 10.81 4.40
N PRO A 64 -8.23 12.15 4.30
CA PRO A 64 -8.23 12.85 3.03
C PRO A 64 -6.82 12.85 2.41
N LEU A 65 -6.64 12.15 1.29
CA LEU A 65 -5.32 11.96 0.68
C LEU A 65 -4.76 13.25 0.07
N GLY A 66 -5.63 14.18 -0.29
CA GLY A 66 -5.28 15.52 -0.77
C GLY A 66 -4.34 16.33 0.12
N GLN A 67 -4.30 16.03 1.43
CA GLN A 67 -3.42 16.71 2.38
C GLN A 67 -1.95 16.26 2.24
N ALA A 68 -1.72 15.04 1.76
CA ALA A 68 -0.38 14.52 1.49
C ALA A 68 0.06 14.78 0.06
N ASP A 69 -0.88 14.70 -0.89
CA ASP A 69 -0.62 14.90 -2.32
C ASP A 69 -1.84 15.57 -2.97
N PRO A 70 -1.72 16.81 -3.50
CA PRO A 70 -2.82 17.51 -4.15
C PRO A 70 -3.45 16.76 -5.33
N SER A 71 -2.70 15.90 -6.02
CA SER A 71 -3.26 15.06 -7.11
C SER A 71 -4.30 14.05 -6.60
N LEU A 72 -4.20 13.69 -5.31
CA LEU A 72 -5.12 12.80 -4.61
C LEU A 72 -6.25 13.55 -3.88
N ALA A 73 -6.42 14.86 -4.12
CA ALA A 73 -7.49 15.66 -3.55
C ALA A 73 -8.90 15.04 -3.57
N PRO A 74 -9.36 14.36 -4.65
CA PRO A 74 -10.71 13.79 -4.67
C PRO A 74 -10.84 12.47 -3.90
N TYR A 75 -9.78 11.95 -3.28
CA TYR A 75 -9.77 10.63 -2.64
C TYR A 75 -9.72 10.74 -1.11
N ILE A 76 -10.57 9.94 -0.47
CA ILE A 76 -10.63 9.77 0.98
C ILE A 76 -10.55 8.29 1.29
N ILE A 77 -9.68 7.89 2.22
CA ILE A 77 -9.69 6.53 2.78
C ILE A 77 -10.65 6.50 3.96
N ASP A 78 -11.59 5.56 3.96
CA ASP A 78 -12.39 5.18 5.11
C ASP A 78 -11.79 3.94 5.78
N LEU A 79 -11.21 4.11 6.97
CA LEU A 79 -10.46 3.05 7.65
C LEU A 79 -11.34 1.90 8.17
N PRO A 80 -12.55 2.13 8.73
CA PRO A 80 -13.43 1.05 9.17
C PRO A 80 -13.80 0.07 8.06
N SER A 81 -14.03 0.58 6.85
CA SER A 81 -14.36 -0.25 5.69
C SER A 81 -13.14 -0.73 4.89
N TRP A 82 -11.94 -0.21 5.19
CA TRP A 82 -10.72 -0.45 4.40
C TRP A 82 -10.92 -0.12 2.92
N THR A 83 -11.55 1.02 2.65
CA THR A 83 -11.82 1.48 1.28
C THR A 83 -11.31 2.88 1.02
N GLN A 84 -10.91 3.13 -0.22
CA GLN A 84 -10.72 4.46 -0.78
C GLN A 84 -12.00 4.82 -1.54
N PHE A 85 -12.59 5.96 -1.20
CA PHE A 85 -13.73 6.55 -1.89
C PHE A 85 -13.29 7.76 -2.68
N ARG A 86 -13.65 7.79 -3.97
CA ARG A 86 -13.44 8.96 -4.83
C ARG A 86 -14.69 9.83 -4.86
N GLN A 87 -14.59 11.03 -4.31
CA GLN A 87 -15.76 11.88 -4.01
C GLN A 87 -16.56 12.32 -5.25
N ASN A 88 -15.90 12.53 -6.38
CA ASN A 88 -16.55 13.05 -7.58
C ASN A 88 -17.33 12.00 -8.40
N THR A 89 -16.93 10.72 -8.29
CA THR A 89 -17.46 9.63 -9.11
C THR A 89 -18.17 8.57 -8.29
N GLY A 90 -17.98 8.58 -6.98
CA GLY A 90 -18.51 7.56 -6.08
C GLY A 90 -17.75 6.24 -6.12
N THR A 91 -16.69 6.14 -6.94
CA THR A 91 -15.93 4.90 -7.10
C THR A 91 -15.27 4.51 -5.79
N MET A 92 -15.47 3.25 -5.39
CA MET A 92 -14.85 2.65 -4.22
C MET A 92 -13.78 1.65 -4.64
N ARG A 93 -12.63 1.70 -3.98
CA ARG A 93 -11.51 0.79 -4.18
C ARG A 93 -11.09 0.21 -2.83
N SER A 94 -10.70 -1.06 -2.81
CA SER A 94 -10.16 -1.65 -1.58
C SER A 94 -8.79 -1.06 -1.25
N VAL A 95 -8.49 -0.94 0.04
CA VAL A 95 -7.19 -0.47 0.55
C VAL A 95 -6.64 -1.54 1.48
N ARG A 96 -5.31 -1.75 1.45
CA ARG A 96 -4.62 -2.64 2.39
C ARG A 96 -3.41 -1.96 2.99
N ARG A 97 -3.05 -2.42 4.19
CA ARG A 97 -1.79 -2.11 4.85
C ARG A 97 -0.92 -3.36 4.84
N HIS A 98 0.24 -3.29 4.21
CA HIS A 98 1.18 -4.39 4.09
C HIS A 98 2.48 -4.04 4.82
N LEU A 99 2.94 -4.93 5.69
CA LEU A 99 4.17 -4.76 6.45
C LEU A 99 5.34 -5.48 5.79
N PHE A 100 6.46 -4.77 5.66
CA PHE A 100 7.70 -5.31 5.14
C PHE A 100 8.86 -5.13 6.13
N SER A 101 9.90 -5.96 6.02
CA SER A 101 11.13 -5.80 6.81
C SER A 101 11.87 -4.51 6.41
N GLN A 102 12.62 -3.88 7.31
CA GLN A 102 13.50 -2.75 6.96
C GLN A 102 14.52 -3.09 5.86
N ASN A 103 14.88 -4.37 5.71
CA ASN A 103 15.81 -4.83 4.69
C ASN A 103 15.14 -5.21 3.35
N SER A 104 13.82 -5.06 3.24
CA SER A 104 13.07 -5.25 1.99
C SER A 104 13.27 -4.08 1.03
N ALA A 105 12.85 -4.23 -0.24
CA ALA A 105 12.89 -3.12 -1.19
C ALA A 105 12.14 -1.86 -0.68
N PRO A 106 10.88 -1.94 -0.20
CA PRO A 106 10.23 -0.77 0.40
C PRO A 106 10.97 -0.21 1.63
N GLY A 107 11.57 -1.09 2.44
CA GLY A 107 12.35 -0.71 3.61
C GLY A 107 13.62 0.07 3.29
N GLN A 108 14.19 -0.16 2.11
CA GLN A 108 15.36 0.53 1.57
C GLN A 108 15.00 1.72 0.66
N GLY A 109 13.71 2.00 0.48
CA GLY A 109 13.23 3.07 -0.41
C GLY A 109 13.35 2.73 -1.90
N ILE A 110 13.43 1.44 -2.23
CA ILE A 110 13.51 0.94 -3.60
C ILE A 110 12.11 0.60 -4.10
N VAL A 111 11.77 1.11 -5.29
CA VAL A 111 10.55 0.79 -6.02
C VAL A 111 10.94 0.36 -7.42
N TRP A 112 10.37 -0.76 -7.86
CA TRP A 112 10.48 -1.20 -9.23
C TRP A 112 9.26 -0.70 -10.00
N GLU A 113 9.51 -0.08 -11.14
CA GLU A 113 8.48 0.51 -12.00
C GLU A 113 8.68 0.02 -13.45
N TRP A 114 7.60 0.04 -14.23
CA TRP A 114 7.64 -0.16 -15.67
C TRP A 114 7.12 1.09 -16.37
N LEU A 115 7.66 1.36 -17.56
CA LEU A 115 7.24 2.47 -18.39
C LEU A 115 6.01 2.05 -19.20
N GLY A 116 4.89 2.71 -18.96
CA GLY A 116 3.64 2.51 -19.68
C GLY A 116 3.67 3.07 -21.09
N ASP A 117 2.75 2.58 -21.92
CA ASP A 117 2.59 3.03 -23.31
C ASP A 117 2.26 4.53 -23.43
N ASP A 118 1.66 5.10 -22.38
CA ASP A 118 1.36 6.53 -22.27
C ASP A 118 2.56 7.37 -21.80
N GLY A 119 3.72 6.73 -21.59
CA GLY A 119 4.94 7.36 -21.09
C GLY A 119 4.95 7.60 -19.58
N SER A 120 3.95 7.11 -18.84
CA SER A 120 3.93 7.18 -17.38
C SER A 120 4.69 6.02 -16.75
N TRP A 121 5.34 6.26 -15.61
CA TRP A 121 5.92 5.19 -14.80
C TRP A 121 4.84 4.61 -13.89
N VAL A 122 4.74 3.28 -13.88
CA VAL A 122 3.78 2.54 -13.05
C VAL A 122 4.55 1.59 -12.15
N ALA A 123 4.36 1.76 -10.84
CA ALA A 123 4.97 0.87 -9.85
C ALA A 123 4.38 -0.55 -9.93
N TYR A 124 5.24 -1.55 -9.76
CA TYR A 124 4.78 -2.89 -9.45
C TYR A 124 4.13 -2.93 -8.05
N GLU A 125 3.34 -3.98 -7.77
CA GLU A 125 2.88 -4.27 -6.42
C GLU A 125 4.06 -4.28 -5.44
N ALA A 126 3.88 -3.81 -4.20
CA ALA A 126 5.01 -3.70 -3.27
C ALA A 126 5.72 -5.03 -3.00
N ARG A 127 4.96 -6.14 -3.02
CA ARG A 127 5.50 -7.51 -2.91
C ARG A 127 6.36 -7.92 -4.10
N ILE A 128 6.06 -7.42 -5.29
CA ILE A 128 6.78 -7.70 -6.52
C ILE A 128 8.06 -6.86 -6.57
N CYS A 129 7.99 -5.59 -6.13
CA CYS A 129 9.19 -4.78 -5.92
C CYS A 129 10.19 -5.48 -4.99
N ASP A 130 9.71 -6.01 -3.85
CA ASP A 130 10.56 -6.75 -2.92
C ASP A 130 11.12 -8.04 -3.52
N TYR A 131 10.29 -8.80 -4.26
CA TYR A 131 10.73 -10.01 -4.94
C TYR A 131 11.81 -9.75 -6.00
N LEU A 132 11.60 -8.74 -6.85
CA LEU A 132 12.54 -8.34 -7.90
C LEU A 132 13.88 -7.92 -7.31
N GLU A 133 13.86 -7.09 -6.27
CA GLU A 133 15.07 -6.65 -5.58
C GLU A 133 15.85 -7.84 -4.99
N GLN A 134 15.16 -8.81 -4.41
CA GLN A 134 15.80 -10.04 -3.93
C GLN A 134 16.44 -10.86 -5.06
N GLN A 135 15.85 -10.89 -6.26
CA GLN A 135 16.44 -11.58 -7.41
C GLN A 135 17.71 -10.84 -7.88
N VAL A 136 17.64 -9.51 -7.97
CA VAL A 136 18.79 -8.67 -8.35
C VAL A 136 19.94 -8.82 -7.35
N ALA A 137 19.65 -8.80 -6.05
CA ALA A 137 20.64 -9.01 -5.00
C ALA A 137 21.31 -10.40 -5.06
N ARG A 138 20.65 -11.40 -5.66
CA ARG A 138 21.21 -12.75 -5.92
C ARG A 138 21.96 -12.86 -7.24
N GLY A 139 22.05 -11.77 -8.02
CA GLY A 139 22.68 -11.74 -9.33
C GLY A 139 21.84 -12.35 -10.45
N ILE A 140 20.53 -12.53 -10.25
CA ILE A 140 19.62 -13.03 -11.28
C ILE A 140 19.26 -11.88 -12.22
N GLN A 141 19.48 -12.06 -13.52
CA GLN A 141 19.30 -11.03 -14.53
C GLN A 141 17.93 -11.07 -15.22
N VAL A 142 17.27 -12.23 -15.21
CA VAL A 142 15.98 -12.45 -15.87
C VAL A 142 15.06 -13.16 -14.89
N VAL A 143 13.86 -12.64 -14.73
CA VAL A 143 12.86 -13.12 -13.78
C VAL A 143 11.53 -13.24 -14.52
N ASP A 144 10.92 -14.42 -14.45
CA ASP A 144 9.57 -14.65 -14.96
C ASP A 144 8.54 -14.28 -13.88
N LEU A 145 7.67 -13.32 -14.19
CA LEU A 145 6.62 -12.85 -13.28
C LEU A 145 5.26 -13.52 -13.53
N ALA A 146 5.11 -14.33 -14.59
CA ALA A 146 3.87 -15.07 -14.87
C ALA A 146 3.39 -15.93 -13.69
N PRO A 147 4.26 -16.67 -12.97
CA PRO A 147 3.86 -17.42 -11.77
C PRO A 147 3.31 -16.55 -10.64
N LEU A 148 3.58 -15.24 -10.66
CA LEU A 148 3.12 -14.27 -9.67
C LEU A 148 1.85 -13.52 -10.12
N GLY A 149 1.32 -13.85 -11.30
CA GLY A 149 0.09 -13.25 -11.85
C GLY A 149 0.31 -12.09 -12.82
N TYR A 150 1.55 -11.88 -13.29
CA TYR A 150 1.90 -10.87 -14.30
C TYR A 150 2.17 -11.56 -15.64
N ASN A 151 1.14 -11.63 -16.49
CA ASN A 151 1.21 -12.20 -17.85
C ASN A 151 1.20 -11.11 -18.92
#